data_AF-A0A6N7JVV4-F1
#
_entry.id   AF-A0A6N7JVV4-F1
#
_cell.length_a   1.000
_cell.length_b   1.000
_cell.length_c   1.000
_cell.angle_alpha   90.00
_cell.angle_beta   90.00
_cell.angle_gamma   90.00
#
_symmetry.space_group_name_H-M   'P 1'
#
loop_
_entity.id
_entity.type
_entity.pdbx_description
1 polymer ?
#
loop_
_entity_poly.entity_id
_entity_poly.type
_entity_poly.pdbx_seq_one_letter_code
_entity_poly.pdbx_strand_id
1 'polypeptide(L)'
;MDVQGPGRNVKLRIDYITRTMLGNVPDLLIDLLELAAYVYCADQRIGRGSENLPNFGEDWRRSLHFSIPVRQLDVWQDPEINDLLIETLGFLSDDSYEFDFRQAQAPAQPQSLYFANLIDGSMENDEVALFSGGIDSFAGAVDDVAINDKSVTLVGHSSSTKVRNVQELLINGLKQRGFERKISYIPVWVSNEGERAREYTQRTRLFLFACLGLVVARMSGKDSFSFYENGVVSINLPLAGDVIGGRATRTTHPKVLRGLEGLFSALLERDIQIRTPLQWLTKKEVVLRIRDAGFSDMLAMTVSCTRPRKWTGTQKHCGVCSQCIDRRFAVLAAGMGDHEPADSYMRDLLLADRSIDDDLRMALSYVSFFQRLGSTSKERFLIDHPEIVPALDRFPSLSADEAGTRLYSLFQRHAKAVEDVIADAVTKHSRSLFRNELPSGSLLAVCFSRGHVEVAPAPDYDTRTKAFIDRLSAPILEFAVDGQGKRVLFRGEHSLDGANFRMVEALIENFRRAKAVDEEIPFMASVDLADRLGLSDPSMRQQLRRLREALEPLVVSLGIPLDQDTFIQTKERSGYRLNPALREVSMADIRSESALLSKA
;
A
#
# COMPACT_ATOMS: atom_id res chain seq x y z
N MET A 1 -18.20 18.87 17.32
CA MET A 1 -19.23 18.10 16.58
C MET A 1 -20.06 17.37 17.61
N ASP A 2 -21.34 17.11 17.34
CA ASP A 2 -22.20 16.47 18.33
C ASP A 2 -23.19 15.52 17.64
N VAL A 3 -23.30 14.29 18.16
CA VAL A 3 -24.30 13.29 17.75
C VAL A 3 -25.64 13.47 18.45
N GLN A 4 -25.70 14.30 19.49
CA GLN A 4 -26.84 14.44 20.40
C GLN A 4 -27.08 15.92 20.76
N GLY A 5 -28.13 16.17 21.55
CA GLY A 5 -28.45 17.51 22.07
C GLY A 5 -28.92 18.54 21.03
N PRO A 6 -29.16 19.79 21.46
CA PRO A 6 -29.63 20.87 20.60
C PRO A 6 -28.56 21.34 19.58
N GLY A 7 -27.28 21.02 19.81
CA GLY A 7 -26.16 21.32 18.90
C GLY A 7 -25.84 20.21 17.90
N ARG A 8 -26.70 19.19 17.77
CA ARG A 8 -26.45 18.02 16.91
C ARG A 8 -26.15 18.43 15.47
N ASN A 9 -24.99 18.03 14.99
CA ASN A 9 -24.56 18.22 13.60
C ASN A 9 -23.94 16.96 12.98
N VAL A 10 -23.99 15.83 13.70
CA VAL A 10 -23.66 14.50 13.20
C VAL A 10 -24.88 13.61 13.41
N LYS A 11 -25.33 12.96 12.35
CA LYS A 11 -26.44 12.02 12.38
C LYS A 11 -25.88 10.62 12.48
N LEU A 12 -25.94 10.02 13.66
CA LEU A 12 -25.57 8.63 13.94
C LEU A 12 -26.82 7.86 14.42
N ARG A 13 -27.34 6.95 13.58
CA ARG A 13 -28.58 6.20 13.87
C ARG A 13 -28.30 4.80 14.41
N ILE A 14 -27.86 4.74 15.68
CA ILE A 14 -27.58 3.48 16.40
C ILE A 14 -28.85 2.64 16.60
N ASP A 15 -30.03 3.27 16.55
CA ASP A 15 -31.33 2.60 16.70
C ASP A 15 -31.58 1.50 15.67
N TYR A 16 -30.93 1.52 14.50
CA TYR A 16 -30.99 0.40 13.56
C TYR A 16 -30.34 -0.87 14.12
N ILE A 17 -29.25 -0.74 14.88
CA ILE A 17 -28.56 -1.88 15.49
C ILE A 17 -29.40 -2.41 16.65
N THR A 18 -29.81 -1.54 17.58
CA THR A 18 -30.57 -1.97 18.77
C THR A 18 -31.92 -2.58 18.42
N ARG A 19 -32.63 -2.04 17.43
CA ARG A 19 -33.91 -2.60 16.96
C ARG A 19 -33.75 -3.97 16.30
N THR A 20 -32.71 -4.15 15.49
CA THR A 20 -32.53 -5.40 14.73
C THR A 20 -31.96 -6.52 15.61
N MET A 21 -31.09 -6.17 16.57
CA MET A 21 -30.41 -7.12 17.45
C MET A 21 -31.12 -7.35 18.79
N LEU A 22 -32.20 -6.61 19.08
CA LEU A 22 -33.00 -6.71 20.31
C LEU A 22 -32.16 -6.64 21.61
N GLY A 23 -31.13 -5.79 21.63
CA GLY A 23 -30.21 -5.65 22.76
C GLY A 23 -29.64 -4.24 22.90
N ASN A 24 -29.23 -3.90 24.12
CA ASN A 24 -28.51 -2.66 24.39
C ASN A 24 -27.04 -2.81 23.96
N VAL A 25 -26.54 -1.81 23.24
CA VAL A 25 -25.11 -1.74 22.87
C VAL A 25 -24.33 -1.36 24.14
N PRO A 26 -23.27 -2.10 24.52
CA PRO A 26 -22.38 -1.74 25.63
C PRO A 26 -21.79 -0.33 25.48
N ASP A 27 -21.59 0.36 26.61
CA ASP A 27 -21.10 1.75 26.63
C ASP A 27 -19.80 1.96 25.84
N LEU A 28 -18.83 1.05 25.97
CA LEU A 28 -17.58 1.11 25.21
C LEU A 28 -17.80 1.07 23.69
N LEU A 29 -18.74 0.23 23.25
CA LEU A 29 -19.09 0.11 21.82
C LEU A 29 -19.88 1.33 21.33
N ILE A 30 -20.64 2.00 22.19
CA ILE A 30 -21.26 3.29 21.87
C ILE A 30 -20.18 4.37 21.71
N ASP A 31 -19.22 4.44 22.63
CA ASP A 31 -18.10 5.39 22.54
C ASP A 31 -17.32 5.20 21.23
N LEU A 32 -17.03 3.94 20.85
CA LEU A 32 -16.36 3.62 19.59
C LEU A 32 -17.15 4.10 18.36
N LEU A 33 -18.47 3.92 18.34
CA LEU A 33 -19.32 4.39 17.24
C LEU A 33 -19.38 5.91 17.16
N GLU A 34 -19.47 6.60 18.29
CA GLU A 34 -19.46 8.07 18.37
C GLU A 34 -18.11 8.61 17.88
N LEU A 35 -16.99 8.05 18.36
CA LEU A 35 -15.64 8.38 17.91
C LEU A 35 -15.51 8.20 16.39
N ALA A 36 -15.90 7.03 15.87
CA ALA A 36 -15.79 6.74 14.45
C ALA A 36 -16.68 7.66 13.59
N ALA A 37 -17.87 8.02 14.07
CA ALA A 37 -18.74 8.99 13.42
C ALA A 37 -18.10 10.39 13.40
N TYR A 38 -17.48 10.83 14.48
CA TYR A 38 -16.77 12.11 14.55
C TYR A 38 -15.57 12.15 13.59
N VAL A 39 -14.74 11.11 13.59
CA VAL A 39 -13.59 11.00 12.69
C VAL A 39 -14.04 11.00 11.22
N TYR A 40 -15.10 10.25 10.88
CA TYR A 40 -15.69 10.25 9.52
C TYR A 40 -16.25 11.62 9.12
N CYS A 41 -17.00 12.26 10.01
CA CYS A 41 -17.61 13.55 9.73
C CYS A 41 -16.59 14.68 9.63
N ALA A 42 -15.55 14.68 10.46
CA ALA A 42 -14.43 15.63 10.38
C ALA A 42 -13.68 15.49 9.06
N ASP A 43 -13.38 14.24 8.65
CA ASP A 43 -12.69 13.96 7.38
C ASP A 43 -13.41 14.60 6.19
N GLN A 44 -14.75 14.67 6.23
CA GLN A 44 -15.57 15.31 5.19
C GLN A 44 -15.67 16.84 5.29
N ARG A 45 -15.45 17.44 6.47
CA ARG A 45 -15.62 18.89 6.69
C ARG A 45 -14.37 19.68 6.32
N ILE A 46 -13.19 19.10 6.54
CA ILE A 46 -11.91 19.78 6.36
C ILE A 46 -11.33 19.35 5.01
N GLY A 47 -11.04 20.28 4.10
CA GLY A 47 -10.49 19.94 2.77
C GLY A 47 -9.01 19.58 2.81
N ARG A 48 -8.54 18.77 1.85
CA ARG A 48 -7.12 18.45 1.61
C ARG A 48 -6.47 19.34 0.53
N GLY A 49 -6.80 20.63 0.53
CA GLY A 49 -6.39 21.58 -0.52
C GLY A 49 -7.13 21.38 -1.85
N SER A 50 -6.47 21.74 -2.97
CA SER A 50 -7.01 21.60 -4.33
C SER A 50 -6.36 20.46 -5.10
N GLU A 51 -7.02 19.95 -6.14
CA GLU A 51 -6.48 18.88 -7.01
C GLU A 51 -5.15 19.26 -7.69
N ASN A 52 -4.89 20.57 -7.82
CA ASN A 52 -3.67 21.12 -8.42
C ASN A 52 -2.44 21.03 -7.51
N LEU A 53 -2.60 20.64 -6.23
CA LEU A 53 -1.53 20.50 -5.24
C LEU A 53 -0.47 21.62 -5.29
N PRO A 54 -0.85 22.88 -5.07
CA PRO A 54 0.15 23.93 -4.88
C PRO A 54 1.10 23.56 -3.74
N ASN A 55 2.34 24.06 -3.80
CA ASN A 55 3.35 23.89 -2.75
C ASN A 55 3.61 22.42 -2.36
N PHE A 56 3.73 21.54 -3.37
CA PHE A 56 3.98 20.11 -3.18
C PHE A 56 2.92 19.38 -2.32
N GLY A 57 1.69 19.92 -2.26
CA GLY A 57 0.59 19.30 -1.52
C GLY A 57 0.68 19.49 -0.01
N GLU A 58 1.19 20.62 0.46
CA GLU A 58 1.28 20.96 1.89
C GLU A 58 -0.05 20.76 2.65
N ASP A 59 -1.17 21.15 2.03
CA ASP A 59 -2.53 21.03 2.59
C ASP A 59 -3.09 19.60 2.56
N TRP A 60 -2.37 18.64 1.94
CA TRP A 60 -2.85 17.28 1.76
C TRP A 60 -2.92 16.52 3.09
N ARG A 61 -1.89 16.70 3.93
CA ARG A 61 -1.77 16.10 5.25
C ARG A 61 -2.27 17.08 6.29
N ARG A 62 -3.35 16.73 6.97
CA ARG A 62 -3.98 17.60 7.97
C ARG A 62 -3.56 17.15 9.36
N SER A 63 -3.49 18.09 10.30
CA SER A 63 -3.39 17.79 11.73
C SER A 63 -4.77 17.95 12.35
N LEU A 64 -5.33 16.86 12.89
CA LEU A 64 -6.68 16.79 13.42
C LEU A 64 -6.65 16.51 14.93
N HIS A 65 -7.11 17.48 15.72
CA HIS A 65 -7.27 17.32 17.16
C HIS A 65 -8.75 17.09 17.52
N PHE A 66 -9.02 15.99 18.21
CA PHE A 66 -10.35 15.61 18.68
C PHE A 66 -10.42 15.65 20.21
N SER A 67 -11.29 16.49 20.77
CA SER A 67 -11.68 16.40 22.18
C SER A 67 -13.06 15.74 22.29
N ILE A 68 -13.11 14.50 22.80
CA ILE A 68 -14.29 13.63 22.74
C ILE A 68 -14.71 13.22 24.16
N PRO A 69 -15.97 13.49 24.58
CA PRO A 69 -16.51 12.90 25.80
C PRO A 69 -16.78 11.41 25.60
N VAL A 70 -16.29 10.57 26.52
CA VAL A 70 -16.47 9.11 26.50
C VAL A 70 -17.05 8.61 27.82
N ARG A 71 -17.73 7.47 27.78
CA ARG A 71 -18.34 6.82 28.96
C ARG A 71 -17.28 6.08 29.76
N GLN A 72 -16.36 5.38 29.09
CA GLN A 72 -15.30 4.59 29.72
C GLN A 72 -13.92 5.27 29.60
N LEU A 73 -13.71 6.35 30.35
CA LEU A 73 -12.51 7.19 30.22
C LEU A 73 -11.20 6.42 30.42
N ASP A 74 -11.14 5.57 31.44
CA ASP A 74 -9.91 4.82 31.78
C ASP A 74 -9.42 3.95 30.61
N VAL A 75 -10.34 3.36 29.84
CA VAL A 75 -10.01 2.54 28.65
C VAL A 75 -9.46 3.42 27.52
N TRP A 76 -10.09 4.55 27.25
CA TRP A 76 -9.67 5.44 26.15
C TRP A 76 -8.40 6.25 26.46
N GLN A 77 -8.06 6.40 27.74
CA GLN A 77 -6.81 7.02 28.18
C GLN A 77 -5.64 6.02 28.26
N ASP A 78 -5.89 4.74 28.03
CA ASP A 78 -4.81 3.76 27.92
C ASP A 78 -3.86 4.15 26.76
N PRO A 79 -2.54 4.32 27.03
CA PRO A 79 -1.57 4.68 26.00
C PRO A 79 -1.53 3.72 24.82
N GLU A 80 -1.68 2.42 25.04
CA GLU A 80 -1.64 1.40 23.98
C GLU A 80 -2.83 1.59 23.01
N ILE A 81 -4.03 1.80 23.54
CA ILE A 81 -5.23 2.05 22.74
C ILE A 81 -5.10 3.36 21.95
N ASN A 82 -4.55 4.40 22.57
CA ASN A 82 -4.35 5.70 21.94
C ASN A 82 -3.35 5.61 20.78
N ASP A 83 -2.21 4.98 21.00
CA ASP A 83 -1.16 4.79 19.98
C ASP A 83 -1.68 3.96 18.80
N LEU A 84 -2.36 2.84 19.08
CA LEU A 84 -2.99 2.00 18.04
C LEU A 84 -4.01 2.79 17.20
N LEU A 85 -4.83 3.62 17.84
CA LEU A 85 -5.82 4.45 17.17
C LEU A 85 -5.15 5.50 16.26
N ILE A 86 -4.15 6.22 16.77
CA ILE A 86 -3.41 7.25 16.03
C ILE A 86 -2.66 6.64 14.85
N GLU A 87 -1.89 5.57 15.07
CA GLU A 87 -1.11 4.92 14.01
C GLU A 87 -1.99 4.35 12.90
N THR A 88 -3.10 3.70 13.28
CA THR A 88 -4.03 3.09 12.32
C THR A 88 -4.71 4.15 11.46
N LEU A 89 -5.24 5.20 12.09
CA LEU A 89 -5.89 6.30 11.37
C LEU A 89 -4.90 7.10 10.53
N GLY A 90 -3.69 7.33 11.05
CA GLY A 90 -2.63 8.03 10.35
C GLY A 90 -2.19 7.29 9.10
N PHE A 91 -2.01 5.96 9.18
CA PHE A 91 -1.67 5.18 7.98
C PHE A 91 -2.83 5.10 6.97
N LEU A 92 -4.08 4.97 7.44
CA LEU A 92 -5.28 4.90 6.59
C LEU A 92 -5.53 6.19 5.80
N SER A 93 -5.37 7.34 6.45
CA SER A 93 -5.77 8.65 5.90
C SER A 93 -4.62 9.53 5.44
N ASP A 94 -3.39 9.26 5.91
CA ASP A 94 -2.19 10.11 5.78
C ASP A 94 -2.32 11.46 6.52
N ASP A 95 -3.25 11.59 7.47
CA ASP A 95 -3.35 12.70 8.42
C ASP A 95 -2.63 12.40 9.73
N SER A 96 -2.36 13.45 10.52
CA SER A 96 -1.92 13.34 11.90
C SER A 96 -3.11 13.51 12.84
N TYR A 97 -3.19 12.68 13.89
CA TYR A 97 -4.28 12.67 14.86
C TYR A 97 -3.78 12.94 16.27
N GLU A 98 -4.57 13.70 17.03
CA GLU A 98 -4.44 13.89 18.47
C GLU A 98 -5.82 13.70 19.11
N PHE A 99 -5.89 12.92 20.19
CA PHE A 99 -7.13 12.62 20.90
C PHE A 99 -7.04 13.02 22.37
N ASP A 100 -7.94 13.91 22.78
CA ASP A 100 -8.17 14.33 24.16
C ASP A 100 -9.52 13.75 24.64
N PHE A 101 -9.45 12.69 25.44
CA PHE A 101 -10.65 12.04 25.99
C PHE A 101 -11.02 12.62 27.34
N ARG A 102 -12.32 12.87 27.54
CA ARG A 102 -12.87 13.41 28.80
C ARG A 102 -14.10 12.63 29.25
N GLN A 103 -14.38 12.61 30.55
CA GLN A 103 -15.55 11.90 31.09
C GLN A 103 -16.86 12.52 30.62
N ALA A 104 -17.76 11.72 30.06
CA ALA A 104 -19.13 12.12 29.73
C ALA A 104 -19.95 12.37 31.01
N GLN A 105 -20.54 13.57 31.14
CA GLN A 105 -21.30 14.00 32.34
C GLN A 105 -22.77 13.54 32.33
N ALA A 106 -23.36 13.35 31.14
CA ALA A 106 -24.73 12.88 30.95
C ALA A 106 -24.86 12.18 29.57
N PRO A 107 -24.24 11.00 29.40
CA PRO A 107 -24.29 10.30 28.11
C PRO A 107 -25.73 9.94 27.78
N ALA A 108 -26.25 10.33 26.61
CA ALA A 108 -27.57 9.82 26.23
C ALA A 108 -27.46 8.31 25.97
N GLN A 109 -28.35 7.58 26.61
CA GLN A 109 -28.63 6.20 26.30
C GLN A 109 -29.47 6.18 25.01
N PRO A 110 -29.12 5.37 23.98
CA PRO A 110 -30.02 5.13 22.87
C PRO A 110 -31.35 4.63 23.44
N GLN A 111 -32.43 5.40 23.30
CA GLN A 111 -33.74 4.97 23.83
C GLN A 111 -34.10 3.61 23.22
N SER A 112 -34.22 2.59 24.07
CA SER A 112 -34.81 1.32 23.67
C SER A 112 -36.29 1.58 23.37
N LEU A 113 -36.60 1.77 22.09
CA LEU A 113 -37.98 1.74 21.67
C LEU A 113 -38.40 0.27 21.69
N TYR A 114 -39.00 -0.16 22.81
CA TYR A 114 -39.73 -1.42 22.90
C TYR A 114 -40.91 -1.37 21.92
N PHE A 115 -40.64 -1.60 20.64
CA PHE A 115 -41.67 -1.89 19.65
C PHE A 115 -41.84 -3.40 19.61
N ALA A 116 -42.90 -3.89 20.27
CA ALA A 116 -43.32 -5.28 20.29
C ALA A 116 -43.85 -5.80 18.93
N ASN A 117 -43.61 -5.09 17.82
CA ASN A 117 -44.15 -5.44 16.51
C ASN A 117 -43.04 -5.54 15.46
N LEU A 118 -42.77 -6.79 15.07
CA LEU A 118 -42.27 -7.23 13.76
C LEU A 118 -40.82 -6.84 13.39
N ILE A 119 -39.85 -7.45 14.06
CA ILE A 119 -38.61 -7.91 13.41
C ILE A 119 -38.40 -9.33 13.94
N ASP A 120 -38.39 -10.34 13.06
CA ASP A 120 -38.04 -11.72 13.44
C ASP A 120 -36.78 -11.67 14.29
N GLY A 121 -36.85 -12.23 15.50
CA GLY A 121 -35.72 -12.28 16.42
C GLY A 121 -34.48 -12.71 15.65
N SER A 122 -33.38 -11.95 15.81
CA SER A 122 -32.18 -12.08 14.99
C SER A 122 -31.86 -13.56 14.77
N MET A 123 -32.01 -14.01 13.52
CA MET A 123 -31.46 -15.30 13.14
C MET A 123 -29.97 -15.29 13.52
N GLU A 124 -29.55 -16.26 14.33
CA GLU A 124 -28.14 -16.49 14.59
C GLU A 124 -27.48 -16.92 13.28
N ASN A 125 -27.01 -15.92 12.53
CA ASN A 125 -26.30 -16.14 11.29
C ASN A 125 -24.87 -16.61 11.60
N ASP A 126 -24.27 -17.38 10.71
CA ASP A 126 -22.91 -17.89 10.86
C ASP A 126 -21.87 -16.77 10.85
N GLU A 127 -22.10 -15.74 10.02
CA GLU A 127 -21.11 -14.69 9.74
C GLU A 127 -21.66 -13.27 9.88
N VAL A 128 -20.77 -12.32 10.13
CA VAL A 128 -21.03 -10.88 9.96
C VAL A 128 -20.12 -10.35 8.87
N ALA A 129 -20.67 -9.59 7.93
CA ALA A 129 -19.89 -9.02 6.85
C ALA A 129 -20.36 -7.63 6.46
N LEU A 130 -19.43 -6.81 6.02
CA LEU A 130 -19.69 -5.44 5.60
C LEU A 130 -20.21 -5.39 4.17
N PHE A 131 -21.29 -4.63 3.95
CA PHE A 131 -22.02 -4.60 2.69
C PHE A 131 -22.19 -3.18 2.14
N SER A 132 -21.33 -2.81 1.18
CA SER A 132 -21.33 -1.46 0.60
C SER A 132 -22.36 -1.29 -0.53
N GLY A 133 -22.78 -2.39 -1.16
CA GLY A 133 -23.58 -2.39 -2.39
C GLY A 133 -22.74 -2.33 -3.67
N GLY A 134 -21.40 -2.37 -3.54
CA GLY A 134 -20.46 -2.52 -4.65
C GLY A 134 -20.30 -3.97 -5.09
N ILE A 135 -19.62 -4.16 -6.23
CA ILE A 135 -19.44 -5.49 -6.85
C ILE A 135 -18.76 -6.49 -5.92
N ASP A 136 -17.71 -6.09 -5.20
CA ASP A 136 -16.95 -6.98 -4.32
C ASP A 136 -17.80 -7.42 -3.11
N SER A 137 -18.48 -6.48 -2.47
CA SER A 137 -19.39 -6.80 -1.36
C SER A 137 -20.57 -7.68 -1.76
N PHE A 138 -21.05 -7.54 -3.01
CA PHE A 138 -22.11 -8.39 -3.54
C PHE A 138 -21.59 -9.78 -3.88
N ALA A 139 -20.43 -9.88 -4.53
CA ALA A 139 -19.78 -11.15 -4.83
C ALA A 139 -19.49 -11.96 -3.55
N GLY A 140 -18.95 -11.32 -2.52
CA GLY A 140 -18.69 -11.99 -1.24
C GLY A 140 -19.97 -12.44 -0.53
N ALA A 141 -21.01 -11.61 -0.52
CA ALA A 141 -22.30 -12.01 0.03
C ALA A 141 -22.89 -13.22 -0.71
N VAL A 142 -22.86 -13.20 -2.05
CA VAL A 142 -23.34 -14.30 -2.90
C VAL A 142 -22.51 -15.56 -2.71
N ASP A 143 -21.17 -15.46 -2.67
CA ASP A 143 -20.28 -16.60 -2.42
C ASP A 143 -20.64 -17.25 -1.07
N ASP A 144 -20.82 -16.46 -0.01
CA ASP A 144 -21.15 -17.02 1.29
C ASP A 144 -22.53 -17.69 1.32
N VAL A 145 -23.58 -17.06 0.77
CA VAL A 145 -24.93 -17.63 0.88
C VAL A 145 -25.25 -18.73 -0.13
N ALA A 146 -24.73 -18.62 -1.36
CA ALA A 146 -25.11 -19.47 -2.48
C ALA A 146 -24.08 -20.58 -2.77
N ILE A 147 -22.79 -20.33 -2.53
CA ILE A 147 -21.72 -21.31 -2.79
C ILE A 147 -21.31 -22.03 -1.51
N ASN A 148 -21.10 -21.28 -0.42
CA ASN A 148 -20.62 -21.82 0.86
C ASN A 148 -21.75 -22.23 1.81
N ASP A 149 -23.01 -22.06 1.41
CA ASP A 149 -24.22 -22.42 2.16
C ASP A 149 -24.37 -21.69 3.52
N LYS A 150 -23.63 -20.61 3.76
CA LYS A 150 -23.63 -19.88 5.03
C LYS A 150 -24.81 -18.92 5.18
N SER A 151 -25.15 -18.61 6.42
CA SER A 151 -26.03 -17.50 6.80
C SER A 151 -25.20 -16.29 7.24
N VAL A 152 -25.59 -15.08 6.81
CA VAL A 152 -24.78 -13.86 6.97
C VAL A 152 -25.62 -12.68 7.42
N THR A 153 -25.12 -11.95 8.42
CA THR A 153 -25.59 -10.61 8.77
C THR A 153 -24.78 -9.57 8.00
N LEU A 154 -25.42 -8.93 7.03
CA LEU A 154 -24.84 -7.89 6.20
C LEU A 154 -25.02 -6.51 6.86
N VAL A 155 -23.91 -5.81 7.10
CA VAL A 155 -23.91 -4.49 7.74
C VAL A 155 -23.68 -3.42 6.69
N GLY A 156 -24.68 -2.58 6.46
CA GLY A 156 -24.60 -1.47 5.51
C GLY A 156 -24.30 -0.15 6.21
N HIS A 157 -23.46 0.67 5.58
CA HIS A 157 -23.34 2.10 5.91
C HIS A 157 -23.96 2.92 4.78
N SER A 158 -24.91 3.78 5.15
CA SER A 158 -25.56 4.73 4.26
C SER A 158 -25.33 6.18 4.68
N SER A 159 -24.79 6.99 3.76
CA SER A 159 -24.66 8.45 3.91
C SER A 159 -25.64 9.22 3.01
N SER A 160 -26.43 8.51 2.20
CA SER A 160 -27.49 9.07 1.36
C SER A 160 -28.55 8.02 1.03
N THR A 161 -29.75 8.46 0.66
CA THR A 161 -30.84 7.57 0.25
C THR A 161 -30.49 6.77 -1.01
N LYS A 162 -29.73 7.35 -1.95
CA LYS A 162 -29.28 6.66 -3.16
C LYS A 162 -28.44 5.41 -2.85
N VAL A 163 -27.51 5.52 -1.90
CA VAL A 163 -26.67 4.38 -1.47
C VAL A 163 -27.52 3.33 -0.77
N ARG A 164 -28.41 3.75 0.13
CA ARG A 164 -29.33 2.86 0.82
C ARG A 164 -30.20 2.06 -0.14
N ASN A 165 -30.79 2.72 -1.14
CA ASN A 165 -31.66 2.07 -2.12
C ASN A 165 -30.92 1.00 -2.95
N VAL A 166 -29.63 1.20 -3.25
CA VAL A 166 -28.81 0.18 -3.93
C VAL A 166 -28.63 -1.05 -3.04
N GLN A 167 -28.29 -0.84 -1.77
CA GLN A 167 -28.11 -1.93 -0.81
C GLN A 167 -29.42 -2.71 -0.62
N GLU A 168 -30.53 -2.02 -0.37
CA GLU A 168 -31.86 -2.64 -0.19
C GLU A 168 -32.33 -3.39 -1.45
N LEU A 169 -32.07 -2.86 -2.65
CA LEU A 169 -32.39 -3.55 -3.91
C LEU A 169 -31.65 -4.89 -4.02
N LEU A 170 -30.35 -4.90 -3.73
CA LEU A 170 -29.54 -6.13 -3.80
C LEU A 170 -29.98 -7.14 -2.73
N ILE A 171 -30.23 -6.70 -1.50
CA ILE A 171 -30.75 -7.56 -0.43
C ILE A 171 -32.10 -8.17 -0.84
N ASN A 172 -33.03 -7.37 -1.35
CA ASN A 172 -34.33 -7.86 -1.81
C ASN A 172 -34.20 -8.86 -2.96
N GLY A 173 -33.27 -8.64 -3.89
CA GLY A 173 -32.98 -9.60 -4.96
C GLY A 173 -32.46 -10.93 -4.43
N LEU A 174 -31.56 -10.91 -3.44
CA LEU A 174 -31.10 -12.14 -2.77
C LEU A 174 -32.25 -12.86 -2.05
N LYS A 175 -33.12 -12.13 -1.35
CA LYS A 175 -34.29 -12.71 -0.68
C LYS A 175 -35.27 -13.36 -1.67
N GLN A 176 -35.55 -12.70 -2.80
CA GLN A 176 -36.40 -13.23 -3.87
C GLN A 176 -35.83 -14.51 -4.51
N ARG A 177 -34.51 -14.71 -4.43
CA ARG A 177 -33.82 -15.93 -4.87
C ARG A 177 -33.82 -17.06 -3.83
N GLY A 178 -34.57 -16.92 -2.74
CA GLY A 178 -34.74 -17.94 -1.71
C GLY A 178 -33.77 -17.83 -0.53
N PHE A 179 -32.96 -16.78 -0.46
CA PHE A 179 -31.98 -16.57 0.62
C PHE A 179 -32.54 -15.75 1.80
N GLU A 180 -33.87 -15.59 1.91
CA GLU A 180 -34.51 -14.80 2.97
C GLU A 180 -34.17 -15.27 4.38
N ARG A 181 -33.97 -16.58 4.58
CA ARG A 181 -33.59 -17.20 5.84
C ARG A 181 -32.07 -17.31 6.03
N LYS A 182 -31.28 -16.73 5.14
CA LYS A 182 -29.82 -16.74 5.26
C LYS A 182 -29.23 -15.34 5.34
N ILE A 183 -30.05 -14.31 5.24
CA ILE A 183 -29.59 -12.93 5.15
C ILE A 183 -30.35 -12.05 6.13
N SER A 184 -29.61 -11.54 7.11
CA SER A 184 -30.03 -10.37 7.90
C SER A 184 -29.32 -9.13 7.35
N TYR A 185 -29.98 -7.97 7.39
CA TYR A 185 -29.38 -6.72 6.90
C TYR A 185 -29.60 -5.58 7.89
N ILE A 186 -28.52 -4.88 8.25
CA ILE A 186 -28.52 -3.78 9.21
C ILE A 186 -28.06 -2.48 8.50
N PRO A 187 -29.00 -1.60 8.09
CA PRO A 187 -28.69 -0.37 7.35
C PRO A 187 -28.38 0.82 8.27
N VAL A 188 -27.15 0.93 8.76
CA VAL A 188 -26.78 2.02 9.66
C VAL A 188 -26.58 3.33 8.90
N TRP A 189 -27.23 4.40 9.37
CA TRP A 189 -27.10 5.73 8.80
C TRP A 189 -26.09 6.57 9.59
N VAL A 190 -25.06 7.05 8.90
CA VAL A 190 -24.07 7.98 9.46
C VAL A 190 -23.78 9.09 8.46
N SER A 191 -24.01 10.35 8.84
CA SER A 191 -23.73 11.50 7.97
C SER A 191 -23.55 12.80 8.74
N ASN A 192 -22.91 13.79 8.11
CA ASN A 192 -23.03 15.18 8.55
C ASN A 192 -24.50 15.65 8.49
N GLU A 193 -24.90 16.49 9.45
CA GLU A 193 -26.23 17.13 9.53
C GLU A 193 -26.05 18.65 9.61
N GLY A 194 -26.77 19.39 8.78
CA GLY A 194 -26.62 20.86 8.69
C GLY A 194 -25.31 21.36 8.06
N GLU A 195 -24.32 20.48 7.85
CA GLU A 195 -22.99 20.81 7.35
C GLU A 195 -22.68 20.18 5.99
N ARG A 196 -22.03 20.95 5.11
CA ARG A 196 -21.67 20.46 3.77
C ARG A 196 -20.37 19.66 3.82
N ALA A 197 -20.42 18.41 3.35
CA ALA A 197 -19.21 17.63 3.06
C ALA A 197 -18.44 18.26 1.89
N ARG A 198 -17.36 18.97 2.22
CA ARG A 198 -16.44 19.67 1.31
C ARG A 198 -15.39 18.70 0.76
N GLU A 199 -14.86 17.86 1.61
CA GLU A 199 -13.89 16.82 1.27
C GLU A 199 -14.62 15.55 0.81
N TYR A 200 -14.27 15.07 -0.39
CA TYR A 200 -14.98 13.99 -1.06
C TYR A 200 -14.25 12.65 -1.03
N THR A 201 -12.98 12.63 -0.61
CA THR A 201 -12.13 11.43 -0.59
C THR A 201 -12.57 10.39 0.45
N GLN A 202 -13.17 10.82 1.57
CA GLN A 202 -13.77 9.94 2.59
C GLN A 202 -12.82 8.82 3.09
N ARG A 203 -11.55 9.16 3.36
CA ARG A 203 -10.49 8.19 3.67
C ARG A 203 -10.73 7.44 4.98
N THR A 204 -11.40 8.07 5.95
CA THR A 204 -11.73 7.44 7.22
C THR A 204 -13.07 6.67 7.21
N ARG A 205 -13.75 6.60 6.05
CA ARG A 205 -15.02 5.85 5.92
C ARG A 205 -14.85 4.37 6.28
N LEU A 206 -13.71 3.77 5.95
CA LEU A 206 -13.42 2.39 6.30
C LEU A 206 -13.38 2.19 7.81
N PHE A 207 -12.74 3.11 8.56
CA PHE A 207 -12.67 3.01 10.02
C PHE A 207 -14.08 2.97 10.64
N LEU A 208 -14.96 3.88 10.20
CA LEU A 208 -16.37 3.84 10.58
C LEU A 208 -17.03 2.50 10.23
N PHE A 209 -16.77 1.98 9.02
CA PHE A 209 -17.38 0.75 8.57
C PHE A 209 -16.89 -0.46 9.37
N ALA A 210 -15.60 -0.51 9.71
CA ALA A 210 -15.01 -1.52 10.58
C ALA A 210 -15.60 -1.47 11.99
N CYS A 211 -15.79 -0.28 12.57
CA CYS A 211 -16.43 -0.12 13.88
C CYS A 211 -17.88 -0.63 13.86
N LEU A 212 -18.64 -0.35 12.80
CA LEU A 212 -19.99 -0.90 12.63
C LEU A 212 -19.99 -2.44 12.53
N GLY A 213 -19.05 -3.00 11.77
CA GLY A 213 -18.85 -4.45 11.65
C GLY A 213 -18.54 -5.09 13.00
N LEU A 214 -17.61 -4.51 13.77
CA LEU A 214 -17.25 -4.96 15.10
C LEU A 214 -18.46 -4.93 16.05
N VAL A 215 -19.18 -3.81 16.12
CA VAL A 215 -20.33 -3.71 17.03
C VAL A 215 -21.39 -4.75 16.71
N VAL A 216 -21.72 -4.93 15.43
CA VAL A 216 -22.68 -5.97 15.02
C VAL A 216 -22.15 -7.37 15.31
N ALA A 217 -20.87 -7.66 15.05
CA ALA A 217 -20.25 -8.94 15.38
C ALA A 217 -20.34 -9.23 16.88
N ARG A 218 -19.95 -8.28 17.73
CA ARG A 218 -20.02 -8.40 19.18
C ARG A 218 -21.45 -8.56 19.70
N MET A 219 -22.40 -7.80 19.15
CA MET A 219 -23.83 -7.97 19.45
C MET A 219 -24.38 -9.33 18.98
N SER A 220 -23.74 -9.96 17.99
CA SER A 220 -24.07 -11.31 17.51
C SER A 220 -23.28 -12.42 18.22
N GLY A 221 -22.57 -12.10 19.32
CA GLY A 221 -21.73 -13.05 20.05
C GLY A 221 -20.45 -13.49 19.32
N LYS A 222 -20.02 -12.77 18.27
CA LYS A 222 -18.87 -13.13 17.43
C LYS A 222 -17.68 -12.22 17.68
N ASP A 223 -16.49 -12.78 17.52
CA ASP A 223 -15.21 -12.07 17.61
C ASP A 223 -14.56 -11.89 16.22
N SER A 224 -15.34 -12.07 15.15
CA SER A 224 -14.85 -11.88 13.78
C SER A 224 -15.92 -11.38 12.81
N PHE A 225 -15.48 -10.66 11.78
CA PHE A 225 -16.32 -10.20 10.68
C PHE A 225 -15.50 -10.07 9.39
N SER A 226 -16.19 -9.92 8.25
CA SER A 226 -15.53 -9.95 6.92
C SER A 226 -15.64 -8.64 6.15
N PHE A 227 -14.55 -8.27 5.46
CA PHE A 227 -14.53 -7.33 4.35
C PHE A 227 -14.40 -8.09 3.04
N TYR A 228 -15.28 -7.79 2.09
CA TYR A 228 -15.19 -8.31 0.74
C TYR A 228 -14.65 -7.20 -0.17
N GLU A 229 -13.32 -7.14 -0.29
CA GLU A 229 -12.62 -6.30 -1.27
C GLU A 229 -11.56 -7.18 -1.94
N ASN A 230 -11.40 -7.02 -3.26
CA ASN A 230 -10.40 -7.76 -4.02
C ASN A 230 -8.97 -7.32 -3.65
N GLY A 231 -7.98 -8.16 -3.95
CA GLY A 231 -6.59 -7.91 -3.55
C GLY A 231 -5.96 -6.69 -4.22
N VAL A 232 -6.28 -6.44 -5.49
CA VAL A 232 -5.66 -5.34 -6.28
C VAL A 232 -6.06 -3.99 -5.70
N VAL A 233 -7.34 -3.80 -5.40
CA VAL A 233 -7.86 -2.58 -4.76
C VAL A 233 -7.51 -2.52 -3.27
N SER A 234 -7.28 -3.65 -2.60
CA SER A 234 -6.82 -3.67 -1.20
C SER A 234 -5.40 -3.13 -1.05
N ILE A 235 -4.49 -3.52 -1.95
CA ILE A 235 -3.12 -2.98 -1.98
C ILE A 235 -3.08 -1.56 -2.58
N ASN A 236 -3.87 -1.33 -3.64
CA ASN A 236 -4.08 -0.04 -4.30
C ASN A 236 -2.79 0.70 -4.69
N LEU A 237 -1.98 0.07 -5.53
CA LEU A 237 -0.77 0.69 -6.07
C LEU A 237 -1.07 2.02 -6.78
N PRO A 238 -0.15 3.00 -6.71
CA PRO A 238 -0.35 4.31 -7.32
C PRO A 238 -0.32 4.21 -8.84
N LEU A 239 -1.46 4.49 -9.48
CA LEU A 239 -1.62 4.41 -10.94
C LEU A 239 -0.80 5.47 -11.72
N ALA A 240 -0.36 6.53 -11.05
CA ALA A 240 0.46 7.59 -11.64
C ALA A 240 1.44 8.15 -10.59
N GLY A 241 2.59 8.66 -11.05
CA GLY A 241 3.67 9.14 -10.18
C GLY A 241 3.32 10.38 -9.36
N ASP A 242 2.27 11.12 -9.71
CA ASP A 242 1.76 12.19 -8.85
C ASP A 242 0.78 11.65 -7.78
N VAL A 243 0.35 10.39 -7.86
CA VAL A 243 -0.56 9.73 -6.90
C VAL A 243 0.26 8.96 -5.85
N ILE A 244 1.36 9.52 -5.35
CA ILE A 244 2.21 8.87 -4.32
C ILE A 244 1.68 9.21 -2.91
N GLY A 245 1.89 8.29 -1.96
CA GLY A 245 1.59 8.49 -0.54
C GLY A 245 0.09 8.38 -0.22
N GLY A 246 -0.40 9.27 0.64
CA GLY A 246 -1.81 9.36 1.00
C GLY A 246 -2.75 9.74 -0.13
N ARG A 247 -2.38 9.71 -1.41
CA ARG A 247 -3.27 9.96 -2.55
C ARG A 247 -3.94 8.69 -3.07
N ALA A 248 -3.30 7.52 -2.92
CA ALA A 248 -3.96 6.23 -3.06
C ALA A 248 -4.80 5.93 -1.80
N THR A 249 -6.04 5.44 -1.94
CA THR A 249 -6.88 5.03 -0.81
C THR A 249 -6.39 3.71 -0.23
N ARG A 250 -6.08 3.64 1.07
CA ARG A 250 -5.56 2.43 1.74
C ARG A 250 -6.65 1.72 2.54
N THR A 251 -7.83 1.57 1.95
CA THR A 251 -9.03 1.09 2.65
C THR A 251 -8.83 -0.29 3.26
N THR A 252 -8.80 -1.37 2.49
CA THR A 252 -8.61 -2.72 3.03
C THR A 252 -7.15 -3.16 2.99
N HIS A 253 -6.22 -2.20 3.08
CA HIS A 253 -4.80 -2.51 3.05
C HIS A 253 -4.43 -3.39 4.26
N PRO A 254 -3.65 -4.48 4.09
CA PRO A 254 -3.33 -5.41 5.17
C PRO A 254 -2.80 -4.74 6.44
N LYS A 255 -1.93 -3.72 6.32
CA LYS A 255 -1.47 -2.92 7.47
C LYS A 255 -2.59 -2.17 8.22
N VAL A 256 -3.62 -1.68 7.53
CA VAL A 256 -4.77 -1.04 8.18
C VAL A 256 -5.60 -2.09 8.92
N LEU A 257 -5.90 -3.21 8.27
CA LEU A 257 -6.66 -4.30 8.91
C LEU A 257 -5.92 -4.84 10.14
N ARG A 258 -4.62 -5.12 9.97
CA ARG A 258 -3.49 -4.94 10.92
C ARG A 258 -3.87 -4.22 12.21
N GLY A 259 -3.75 -2.90 12.13
CA GLY A 259 -3.97 -1.99 13.24
C GLY A 259 -5.40 -1.99 13.78
N LEU A 260 -6.42 -2.21 12.93
CA LEU A 260 -7.80 -2.30 13.39
C LEU A 260 -8.05 -3.51 14.29
N GLU A 261 -7.54 -4.70 13.95
CA GLU A 261 -7.65 -5.85 14.84
C GLU A 261 -6.86 -5.64 16.13
N GLY A 262 -5.66 -5.03 16.06
CA GLY A 262 -4.90 -4.66 17.26
C GLY A 262 -5.70 -3.74 18.18
N LEU A 263 -6.23 -2.64 17.63
CA LEU A 263 -7.08 -1.68 18.34
C LEU A 263 -8.32 -2.34 18.94
N PHE A 264 -9.05 -3.14 18.16
CA PHE A 264 -10.29 -3.78 18.63
C PHE A 264 -10.02 -4.87 19.66
N SER A 265 -8.90 -5.58 19.54
CA SER A 265 -8.50 -6.62 20.48
C SER A 265 -8.07 -6.04 21.82
N ALA A 266 -7.31 -4.93 21.79
CA ALA A 266 -6.94 -4.18 22.99
C ALA A 266 -8.18 -3.59 23.68
N LEU A 267 -9.08 -2.95 22.93
CA LEU A 267 -10.32 -2.37 23.48
C LEU A 267 -11.22 -3.40 24.18
N LEU A 268 -11.31 -4.63 23.65
CA LEU A 268 -12.28 -5.63 24.13
C LEU A 268 -11.64 -6.77 24.94
N GLU A 269 -10.31 -6.74 25.12
CA GLU A 269 -9.52 -7.81 25.72
C GLU A 269 -9.83 -9.19 25.11
N ARG A 270 -9.92 -9.25 23.77
CA ARG A 270 -10.34 -10.42 23.00
C ARG A 270 -9.57 -10.51 21.68
N ASP A 271 -9.38 -11.71 21.15
CA ASP A 271 -8.84 -11.88 19.80
C ASP A 271 -9.90 -11.52 18.75
N ILE A 272 -9.84 -10.31 18.21
CA ILE A 272 -10.76 -9.83 17.16
C ILE A 272 -10.14 -10.05 15.79
N GLN A 273 -10.88 -10.70 14.89
CA GLN A 273 -10.40 -11.01 13.53
C GLN A 273 -11.23 -10.36 12.42
N ILE A 274 -10.55 -9.75 11.45
CA ILE A 274 -11.11 -9.15 10.25
C ILE A 274 -10.68 -10.00 9.06
N ARG A 275 -11.64 -10.76 8.51
CA ARG A 275 -11.38 -11.65 7.37
C ARG A 275 -11.53 -10.92 6.04
N THR A 276 -10.70 -11.29 5.07
CA THR A 276 -10.71 -10.77 3.70
C THR A 276 -10.77 -11.89 2.66
N PRO A 277 -11.93 -12.57 2.49
CA PRO A 277 -12.02 -13.77 1.66
C PRO A 277 -11.60 -13.57 0.19
N LEU A 278 -11.74 -12.34 -0.33
CA LEU A 278 -11.44 -11.99 -1.71
C LEU A 278 -10.02 -11.44 -1.91
N GLN A 279 -9.17 -11.43 -0.89
CA GLN A 279 -7.85 -10.77 -0.91
C GLN A 279 -6.88 -11.29 -1.98
N TRP A 280 -7.05 -12.52 -2.47
CA TRP A 280 -6.20 -13.13 -3.49
C TRP A 280 -6.85 -13.18 -4.88
N LEU A 281 -8.02 -12.56 -5.02
CA LEU A 281 -8.74 -12.45 -6.28
C LEU A 281 -8.52 -11.09 -6.94
N THR A 282 -8.42 -11.12 -8.26
CA THR A 282 -8.52 -9.93 -9.12
C THR A 282 -9.99 -9.49 -9.22
N LYS A 283 -10.22 -8.25 -9.65
CA LYS A 283 -11.57 -7.75 -9.88
C LYS A 283 -12.33 -8.58 -10.92
N LYS A 284 -11.64 -9.05 -11.97
CA LYS A 284 -12.19 -10.00 -12.96
C LYS A 284 -12.70 -11.26 -12.29
N GLU A 285 -11.91 -11.88 -11.42
CA GLU A 285 -12.29 -13.11 -10.73
C GLU A 285 -13.46 -12.90 -9.76
N VAL A 286 -13.54 -11.72 -9.12
CA VAL A 286 -14.72 -11.33 -8.33
C VAL A 286 -15.98 -11.27 -9.19
N VAL A 287 -15.91 -10.75 -10.43
CA VAL A 287 -17.05 -10.78 -11.37
C VAL A 287 -17.43 -12.23 -11.70
N LEU A 288 -16.44 -13.10 -11.91
CA LEU A 288 -16.67 -14.52 -12.22
C LEU A 288 -17.37 -15.24 -11.06
N ARG A 289 -17.09 -14.89 -9.79
CA ARG A 289 -17.84 -15.41 -8.63
C ARG A 289 -19.35 -15.14 -8.71
N ILE A 290 -19.73 -13.92 -9.07
CA ILE A 290 -21.15 -13.55 -9.28
C ILE A 290 -21.78 -14.38 -10.40
N ARG A 291 -21.04 -14.57 -11.49
CA ARG A 291 -21.50 -15.37 -12.64
C ARG A 291 -21.69 -16.83 -12.24
N ASP A 292 -20.69 -17.42 -11.61
CA ASP A 292 -20.65 -18.85 -11.27
C ASP A 292 -21.69 -19.21 -10.21
N ALA A 293 -22.07 -18.25 -9.37
CA ALA A 293 -23.19 -18.38 -8.44
C ALA A 293 -24.59 -18.13 -9.06
N GLY A 294 -24.68 -17.79 -10.35
CA GLY A 294 -25.96 -17.59 -11.05
C GLY A 294 -26.63 -16.23 -10.80
N PHE A 295 -25.84 -15.19 -10.50
CA PHE A 295 -26.32 -13.83 -10.20
C PHE A 295 -25.92 -12.77 -11.24
N SER A 296 -25.58 -13.22 -12.44
CA SER A 296 -25.19 -12.37 -13.58
C SER A 296 -26.17 -11.23 -13.87
N ASP A 297 -27.47 -11.47 -13.77
CA ASP A 297 -28.55 -10.49 -14.00
C ASP A 297 -28.60 -9.37 -12.93
N MET A 298 -28.04 -9.61 -11.75
CA MET A 298 -27.95 -8.61 -10.68
C MET A 298 -26.66 -7.77 -10.76
N LEU A 299 -25.73 -8.11 -11.65
CA LEU A 299 -24.44 -7.42 -11.78
C LEU A 299 -24.60 -5.90 -11.97
N ALA A 300 -25.45 -5.48 -12.91
CA ALA A 300 -25.74 -4.07 -13.20
C ALA A 300 -26.43 -3.32 -12.05
N MET A 301 -27.01 -4.03 -11.08
CA MET A 301 -27.65 -3.40 -9.92
C MET A 301 -26.62 -2.93 -8.88
N THR A 302 -25.42 -3.54 -8.86
CA THR A 302 -24.32 -3.17 -7.97
C THR A 302 -23.68 -1.84 -8.38
N VAL A 303 -23.13 -1.10 -7.42
CA VAL A 303 -22.53 0.22 -7.67
C VAL A 303 -21.18 0.39 -6.98
N SER A 304 -20.10 0.46 -7.77
CA SER A 304 -18.74 0.72 -7.28
C SER A 304 -18.35 2.21 -7.32
N CYS A 305 -19.16 3.07 -7.95
CA CYS A 305 -18.84 4.47 -8.13
C CYS A 305 -18.77 5.24 -6.78
N THR A 306 -17.75 6.08 -6.60
CA THR A 306 -17.56 6.87 -5.37
C THR A 306 -18.28 8.22 -5.40
N ARG A 307 -19.02 8.54 -6.48
CA ARG A 307 -19.65 9.86 -6.72
C ARG A 307 -21.19 9.79 -6.74
N PRO A 308 -21.87 9.44 -5.62
CA PRO A 308 -23.33 9.25 -5.57
C PRO A 308 -24.15 10.50 -5.92
N ARG A 309 -23.55 11.69 -5.79
CA ARG A 309 -24.18 12.95 -6.23
C ARG A 309 -24.43 12.98 -7.73
N LYS A 310 -23.59 12.34 -8.56
CA LYS A 310 -23.76 12.28 -10.01
C LYS A 310 -24.80 11.26 -10.47
N TRP A 311 -25.11 10.23 -9.67
CA TRP A 311 -25.95 9.11 -10.11
C TRP A 311 -27.36 9.55 -10.55
N THR A 312 -27.83 8.99 -11.65
CA THR A 312 -29.20 9.11 -12.15
C THR A 312 -29.94 7.77 -12.02
N GLY A 313 -31.21 7.71 -12.42
CA GLY A 313 -31.97 6.45 -12.41
C GLY A 313 -31.37 5.39 -13.35
N THR A 314 -30.79 5.81 -14.47
CA THR A 314 -30.23 4.95 -15.52
C THR A 314 -28.70 4.81 -15.44
N GLN A 315 -27.99 5.86 -15.00
CA GLN A 315 -26.53 5.91 -14.97
C GLN A 315 -26.03 6.06 -13.53
N LYS A 316 -25.55 4.95 -12.97
CA LYS A 316 -24.98 4.90 -11.61
C LYS A 316 -23.45 4.93 -11.60
N HIS A 317 -22.81 4.83 -12.76
CA HIS A 317 -21.36 4.87 -12.89
C HIS A 317 -20.91 6.10 -13.67
N CYS A 318 -19.90 6.83 -13.17
CA CYS A 318 -19.42 8.01 -13.88
C CYS A 318 -18.49 7.67 -15.06
N GLY A 319 -17.86 6.50 -15.05
CA GLY A 319 -16.92 6.07 -16.10
C GLY A 319 -15.56 6.77 -16.12
N VAL A 320 -15.28 7.62 -15.13
CA VAL A 320 -14.06 8.44 -15.08
C VAL A 320 -13.25 8.27 -13.79
N CYS A 321 -13.87 7.84 -12.68
CA CYS A 321 -13.12 7.54 -11.47
C CYS A 321 -12.47 6.15 -11.57
N SER A 322 -11.35 5.97 -10.85
CA SER A 322 -10.59 4.72 -10.82
C SER A 322 -11.47 3.49 -10.53
N GLN A 323 -12.42 3.60 -9.59
CA GLN A 323 -13.34 2.51 -9.25
C GLN A 323 -14.31 2.15 -10.39
N CYS A 324 -14.73 3.11 -11.22
CA CYS A 324 -15.55 2.83 -12.40
C CYS A 324 -14.72 2.22 -13.53
N ILE A 325 -13.49 2.71 -13.73
CA ILE A 325 -12.56 2.21 -14.74
C ILE A 325 -12.20 0.75 -14.44
N ASP A 326 -11.75 0.47 -13.22
CA ASP A 326 -11.38 -0.87 -12.74
C ASP A 326 -12.55 -1.86 -12.85
N ARG A 327 -13.74 -1.44 -12.39
CA ARG A 327 -14.97 -2.23 -12.55
C ARG A 327 -15.24 -2.57 -14.02
N ARG A 328 -15.15 -1.57 -14.91
CA ARG A 328 -15.52 -1.78 -16.32
C ARG A 328 -14.52 -2.70 -17.03
N PHE A 329 -13.22 -2.55 -16.75
CA PHE A 329 -12.21 -3.52 -17.20
C PHE A 329 -12.52 -4.93 -16.71
N ALA A 330 -12.82 -5.09 -15.42
CA ALA A 330 -13.13 -6.40 -14.83
C ALA A 330 -14.34 -7.07 -15.47
N VAL A 331 -15.43 -6.34 -15.69
CA VAL A 331 -16.66 -6.83 -16.31
C VAL A 331 -16.41 -7.28 -17.76
N LEU A 332 -15.67 -6.47 -18.54
CA LEU A 332 -15.33 -6.82 -19.92
C LEU A 332 -14.38 -8.03 -19.96
N ALA A 333 -13.36 -8.07 -19.10
CA ALA A 333 -12.39 -9.16 -19.04
C ALA A 333 -13.00 -10.49 -18.58
N ALA A 334 -14.13 -10.44 -17.85
CA ALA A 334 -14.92 -11.59 -17.45
C ALA A 334 -15.93 -12.05 -18.52
N GLY A 335 -16.05 -11.34 -19.65
CA GLY A 335 -17.04 -11.62 -20.69
C GLY A 335 -18.47 -11.25 -20.28
N MET A 336 -18.64 -10.37 -19.29
CA MET A 336 -19.94 -10.02 -18.69
C MET A 336 -20.50 -8.68 -19.18
N GLY A 337 -19.97 -8.16 -20.30
CA GLY A 337 -20.37 -6.87 -20.87
C GLY A 337 -21.85 -6.76 -21.22
N ASP A 338 -22.50 -7.87 -21.60
CA ASP A 338 -23.93 -7.89 -21.94
C ASP A 338 -24.83 -7.79 -20.71
N HIS A 339 -24.32 -8.19 -19.54
CA HIS A 339 -25.02 -8.08 -18.25
C HIS A 339 -24.85 -6.70 -17.60
N GLU A 340 -23.98 -5.86 -18.15
CA GLU A 340 -23.81 -4.47 -17.74
C GLU A 340 -23.58 -3.60 -18.99
N PRO A 341 -24.64 -3.04 -19.59
CA PRO A 341 -24.50 -2.22 -20.78
C PRO A 341 -23.61 -1.00 -20.56
N ALA A 342 -22.86 -0.59 -21.60
CA ALA A 342 -22.02 0.61 -21.57
C ALA A 342 -22.80 1.87 -21.17
N ASP A 343 -24.08 1.96 -21.54
CA ASP A 343 -24.97 3.08 -21.22
C ASP A 343 -25.28 3.23 -19.72
N SER A 344 -24.92 2.24 -18.90
CA SER A 344 -24.94 2.34 -17.42
C SER A 344 -23.89 3.33 -16.89
N TYR A 345 -22.93 3.71 -17.76
CA TYR A 345 -21.86 4.66 -17.50
C TYR A 345 -22.16 6.00 -18.19
N MET A 346 -21.89 7.10 -17.49
CA MET A 346 -21.96 8.45 -18.08
C MET A 346 -20.89 8.65 -19.16
N ARG A 347 -19.76 7.96 -19.01
CA ARG A 347 -18.65 7.92 -19.97
C ARG A 347 -18.29 6.47 -20.21
N ASP A 348 -18.49 5.98 -21.43
CA ASP A 348 -18.00 4.66 -21.81
C ASP A 348 -16.47 4.56 -21.61
N LEU A 349 -15.98 3.38 -21.22
CA LEU A 349 -14.57 3.18 -20.95
C LEU A 349 -13.70 3.36 -22.20
N LEU A 350 -14.09 2.73 -23.31
CA LEU A 350 -13.23 2.51 -24.47
C LEU A 350 -13.47 3.54 -25.58
N LEU A 351 -14.73 3.89 -25.84
CA LEU A 351 -15.16 4.58 -27.06
C LEU A 351 -15.58 6.05 -26.83
N ALA A 352 -15.91 6.43 -25.60
CA ALA A 352 -16.31 7.81 -25.31
C ALA A 352 -15.13 8.78 -25.53
N ASP A 353 -15.42 9.97 -26.04
CA ASP A 353 -14.45 11.06 -26.11
C ASP A 353 -14.13 11.60 -24.71
N ARG A 354 -12.84 11.55 -24.33
CA ARG A 354 -12.31 12.03 -23.05
C ARG A 354 -11.35 13.22 -23.22
N SER A 355 -11.37 13.87 -24.39
CA SER A 355 -10.52 15.03 -24.67
C SER A 355 -10.85 16.27 -23.82
N ILE A 356 -12.03 16.30 -23.21
CA ILE A 356 -12.52 17.37 -22.35
C ILE A 356 -12.40 16.93 -20.88
N ASP A 357 -11.95 17.83 -19.99
CA ASP A 357 -11.95 17.70 -18.51
C ASP A 357 -10.95 16.72 -17.84
N ASP A 358 -9.76 16.49 -18.40
CA ASP A 358 -8.69 15.61 -17.84
C ASP A 358 -9.13 14.14 -17.56
N ASP A 359 -10.32 13.75 -18.05
CA ASP A 359 -10.93 12.44 -17.86
C ASP A 359 -10.16 11.30 -18.58
N LEU A 360 -9.32 11.66 -19.57
CA LEU A 360 -8.44 10.73 -20.29
C LEU A 360 -7.27 10.29 -19.41
N ARG A 361 -6.73 11.19 -18.59
CA ARG A 361 -5.49 10.96 -17.85
C ARG A 361 -5.60 9.74 -16.95
N MET A 362 -6.65 9.64 -16.15
CA MET A 362 -6.85 8.50 -15.24
C MET A 362 -6.97 7.17 -16.00
N ALA A 363 -7.73 7.15 -17.10
CA ALA A 363 -7.91 5.94 -17.91
C ALA A 363 -6.61 5.51 -18.60
N LEU A 364 -5.86 6.46 -19.15
CA LEU A 364 -4.58 6.21 -19.78
C LEU A 364 -3.51 5.80 -18.77
N SER A 365 -3.45 6.45 -17.61
CA SER A 365 -2.58 6.08 -16.49
C SER A 365 -2.88 4.66 -16.01
N TYR A 366 -4.15 4.30 -15.87
CA TYR A 366 -4.57 2.94 -15.50
C TYR A 366 -4.04 1.90 -16.49
N VAL A 367 -4.26 2.09 -17.80
CA VAL A 367 -3.78 1.14 -18.82
C VAL A 367 -2.25 1.10 -18.85
N SER A 368 -1.58 2.26 -18.87
CA SER A 368 -0.11 2.32 -18.92
C SER A 368 0.55 1.71 -17.69
N PHE A 369 -0.06 1.89 -16.52
CA PHE A 369 0.40 1.28 -15.27
C PHE A 369 0.37 -0.25 -15.38
N PHE A 370 -0.76 -0.83 -15.79
CA PHE A 370 -0.88 -2.28 -15.88
C PHE A 370 -0.11 -2.89 -17.05
N GLN A 371 0.11 -2.16 -18.16
CA GLN A 371 1.04 -2.58 -19.22
C GLN A 371 2.48 -2.68 -18.70
N ARG A 372 2.97 -1.65 -18.00
CA ARG A 372 4.31 -1.68 -17.41
C ARG A 372 4.42 -2.80 -16.38
N LEU A 373 3.45 -2.91 -15.49
CA LEU A 373 3.41 -3.96 -14.47
C LEU A 373 3.42 -5.35 -15.11
N GLY A 374 2.64 -5.57 -16.19
CA GLY A 374 2.61 -6.84 -16.93
C GLY A 374 3.97 -7.22 -17.53
N SER A 375 4.82 -6.23 -17.84
CA SER A 375 6.19 -6.44 -18.31
C SER A 375 7.24 -6.53 -17.19
N THR A 376 6.88 -6.22 -15.94
CA THR A 376 7.81 -6.22 -14.80
C THR A 376 8.15 -7.65 -14.37
N SER A 377 9.45 -7.96 -14.28
CA SER A 377 9.96 -9.23 -13.74
C SER A 377 9.69 -9.34 -12.23
N LYS A 378 9.66 -10.56 -11.70
CA LYS A 378 9.38 -10.80 -10.27
C LYS A 378 10.41 -10.10 -9.38
N GLU A 379 11.67 -10.11 -9.80
CA GLU A 379 12.81 -9.52 -9.09
C GLU A 379 12.71 -7.99 -9.02
N ARG A 380 12.15 -7.37 -10.07
CA ARG A 380 11.96 -5.92 -10.16
C ARG A 380 10.67 -5.46 -9.50
N PHE A 381 9.68 -6.32 -9.34
CA PHE A 381 8.35 -5.96 -8.82
C PHE A 381 8.36 -5.17 -7.52
N LEU A 382 9.14 -5.60 -6.51
CA LEU A 382 9.22 -4.89 -5.22
C LEU A 382 10.09 -3.62 -5.29
N ILE A 383 11.03 -3.57 -6.22
CA ILE A 383 11.90 -2.41 -6.45
C ILE A 383 11.11 -1.30 -7.15
N ASP A 384 10.34 -1.66 -8.17
CA ASP A 384 9.54 -0.76 -8.98
C ASP A 384 8.24 -0.34 -8.27
N HIS A 385 7.79 -1.12 -7.29
CA HIS A 385 6.57 -0.87 -6.49
C HIS A 385 6.80 -1.04 -4.98
N PRO A 386 7.62 -0.17 -4.35
CA PRO A 386 7.94 -0.25 -2.93
C PRO A 386 6.71 -0.05 -2.02
N GLU A 387 5.61 0.50 -2.53
CA GLU A 387 4.35 0.66 -1.81
C GLU A 387 3.72 -0.67 -1.36
N ILE A 388 4.18 -1.80 -1.88
CA ILE A 388 3.77 -3.15 -1.44
C ILE A 388 4.43 -3.53 -0.12
N VAL A 389 5.63 -3.03 0.16
CA VAL A 389 6.44 -3.46 1.31
C VAL A 389 5.67 -3.41 2.63
N PRO A 390 4.88 -2.36 2.95
CA PRO A 390 4.08 -2.30 4.18
C PRO A 390 3.00 -3.39 4.32
N ALA A 391 2.70 -4.16 3.26
CA ALA A 391 1.74 -5.27 3.30
C ALA A 391 2.40 -6.64 3.52
N LEU A 392 3.68 -6.81 3.20
CA LEU A 392 4.32 -8.13 3.08
C LEU A 392 4.32 -8.94 4.38
N ASP A 393 4.50 -8.28 5.52
CA ASP A 393 4.53 -8.88 6.86
C ASP A 393 3.14 -8.92 7.54
N ARG A 394 2.07 -8.55 6.81
CA ARG A 394 0.72 -8.39 7.37
C ARG A 394 -0.25 -9.49 6.96
N PHE A 395 0.25 -10.55 6.34
CA PHE A 395 -0.52 -11.75 6.02
C PHE A 395 -0.18 -12.88 7.00
N PRO A 396 -1.04 -13.21 7.99
CA PRO A 396 -0.65 -14.08 9.12
C PRO A 396 -0.15 -15.49 8.76
N SER A 397 -0.54 -16.00 7.59
CA SER A 397 -0.23 -17.36 7.14
C SER A 397 0.90 -17.44 6.10
N LEU A 398 1.57 -16.32 5.81
CA LEU A 398 2.59 -16.24 4.76
C LEU A 398 3.84 -15.55 5.29
N SER A 399 5.01 -16.06 4.87
CA SER A 399 6.25 -15.30 4.95
C SER A 399 6.21 -14.09 4.00
N ALA A 400 7.08 -13.10 4.23
CA ALA A 400 7.18 -11.92 3.37
C ALA A 400 7.48 -12.28 1.90
N ASP A 401 8.30 -13.31 1.65
CA ASP A 401 8.61 -13.79 0.29
C ASP A 401 7.40 -14.48 -0.38
N GLU A 402 6.66 -15.31 0.37
CA GLU A 402 5.43 -15.93 -0.13
C GLU A 402 4.35 -14.88 -0.42
N ALA A 403 4.19 -13.90 0.47
CA ALA A 403 3.29 -12.77 0.27
C ALA A 403 3.68 -11.98 -0.98
N GLY A 404 4.97 -11.65 -1.14
CA GLY A 404 5.49 -10.96 -2.33
C GLY A 404 5.23 -11.75 -3.61
N THR A 405 5.42 -13.07 -3.58
CA THR A 405 5.14 -13.97 -4.70
C THR A 405 3.66 -14.01 -5.06
N ARG A 406 2.76 -14.10 -4.08
CA ARG A 406 1.31 -14.12 -4.32
C ARG A 406 0.79 -12.77 -4.81
N LEU A 407 1.31 -11.67 -4.28
CA LEU A 407 0.98 -10.32 -4.75
C LEU A 407 1.46 -10.12 -6.19
N TYR A 408 2.69 -10.52 -6.53
CA TYR A 408 3.16 -10.49 -7.92
C TYR A 408 2.21 -11.25 -8.85
N SER A 409 1.86 -12.49 -8.52
CA SER A 409 0.91 -13.30 -9.31
C SER A 409 -0.47 -12.65 -9.44
N LEU A 410 -0.99 -12.05 -8.37
CA LEU A 410 -2.25 -11.31 -8.38
C LEU A 410 -2.22 -10.14 -9.36
N PHE A 411 -1.18 -9.31 -9.27
CA PHE A 411 -1.05 -8.14 -10.13
C PHE A 411 -0.77 -8.51 -11.59
N GLN A 412 -0.01 -9.58 -11.86
CA GLN A 412 0.19 -10.12 -13.22
C GLN A 412 -1.11 -10.61 -13.86
N ARG A 413 -1.94 -11.36 -13.11
CA ARG A 413 -3.27 -11.79 -13.59
C ARG A 413 -4.18 -10.61 -13.90
N HIS A 414 -4.14 -9.56 -13.07
CA HIS A 414 -4.92 -8.35 -13.30
C HIS A 414 -4.40 -7.53 -14.49
N ALA A 415 -3.09 -7.38 -14.63
CA ALA A 415 -2.45 -6.73 -15.77
C ALA A 415 -2.86 -7.42 -17.08
N LYS A 416 -2.76 -8.75 -17.12
CA LYS A 416 -3.24 -9.55 -18.26
C LYS A 416 -4.71 -9.31 -18.58
N ALA A 417 -5.58 -9.23 -17.58
CA ALA A 417 -7.00 -8.96 -17.79
C ALA A 417 -7.25 -7.58 -18.43
N VAL A 418 -6.47 -6.56 -18.07
CA VAL A 418 -6.53 -5.22 -18.68
C VAL A 418 -6.03 -5.25 -20.13
N GLU A 419 -4.92 -5.93 -20.39
CA GLU A 419 -4.36 -6.08 -21.74
C GLU A 419 -5.30 -6.83 -22.68
N ASP A 420 -5.86 -7.95 -22.23
CA ASP A 420 -6.80 -8.77 -23.00
C ASP A 420 -8.02 -7.91 -23.43
N VAL A 421 -8.57 -7.07 -22.55
CA VAL A 421 -9.69 -6.16 -22.88
C VAL A 421 -9.32 -5.15 -23.97
N ILE A 422 -8.12 -4.57 -23.91
CA ILE A 422 -7.66 -3.62 -24.93
C ILE A 422 -7.43 -4.34 -26.27
N ALA A 423 -6.80 -5.51 -26.25
CA ALA A 423 -6.55 -6.32 -27.45
C ALA A 423 -7.85 -6.76 -28.14
N ASP A 424 -8.83 -7.22 -27.36
CA ASP A 424 -10.15 -7.59 -27.85
C ASP A 424 -10.87 -6.38 -28.46
N ALA A 425 -10.79 -5.22 -27.81
CA ALA A 425 -11.38 -3.98 -28.30
C ALA A 425 -10.75 -3.53 -29.62
N VAL A 426 -9.41 -3.59 -29.75
CA VAL A 426 -8.70 -3.28 -31.00
C VAL A 426 -9.16 -4.20 -32.12
N THR A 427 -9.29 -5.50 -31.84
CA THR A 427 -9.77 -6.48 -32.81
C THR A 427 -11.20 -6.16 -33.27
N LYS A 428 -12.10 -5.93 -32.30
CA LYS A 428 -13.52 -5.64 -32.53
C LYS A 428 -13.75 -4.33 -33.30
N HIS A 429 -12.94 -3.30 -33.05
CA HIS A 429 -13.10 -1.96 -33.64
C HIS A 429 -12.03 -1.63 -34.69
N SER A 430 -11.30 -2.62 -35.20
CA SER A 430 -10.20 -2.47 -36.16
C SER A 430 -10.55 -1.61 -37.39
N ARG A 431 -11.74 -1.80 -37.97
CA ARG A 431 -12.20 -1.00 -39.13
C ARG A 431 -12.40 0.47 -38.77
N SER A 432 -13.02 0.76 -37.63
CA SER A 432 -13.28 2.13 -37.18
C SER A 432 -12.00 2.83 -36.74
N LEU A 433 -11.05 2.10 -36.14
CA LEU A 433 -9.70 2.59 -35.86
C LEU A 433 -8.96 2.95 -37.16
N PHE A 434 -8.92 2.04 -38.13
CA PHE A 434 -8.25 2.26 -39.42
C PHE A 434 -8.82 3.47 -40.19
N ARG A 435 -10.14 3.69 -40.07
CA ARG A 435 -10.83 4.81 -40.73
C ARG A 435 -10.82 6.11 -39.92
N ASN A 436 -10.22 6.13 -38.73
CA ASN A 436 -10.28 7.25 -37.79
C ASN A 436 -11.73 7.70 -37.46
N GLU A 437 -12.64 6.74 -37.37
CA GLU A 437 -14.06 6.98 -37.02
C GLU A 437 -14.27 7.10 -35.50
N LEU A 438 -13.30 6.67 -34.69
CA LEU A 438 -13.36 6.82 -33.23
C LEU A 438 -12.88 8.22 -32.81
N PRO A 439 -13.46 8.82 -31.75
CA PRO A 439 -12.96 10.08 -31.21
C PRO A 439 -11.48 9.97 -30.81
N SER A 440 -10.68 10.98 -31.14
CA SER A 440 -9.24 11.01 -30.84
C SER A 440 -8.95 10.97 -29.33
N GLY A 441 -9.86 11.49 -28.51
CA GLY A 441 -9.80 11.41 -27.06
C GLY A 441 -10.35 10.12 -26.47
N SER A 442 -10.78 9.15 -27.28
CA SER A 442 -11.23 7.84 -26.76
C SER A 442 -10.03 7.00 -26.30
N LEU A 443 -10.20 6.25 -25.21
CA LEU A 443 -9.12 5.43 -24.66
C LEU A 443 -8.58 4.45 -25.70
N LEU A 444 -9.46 3.82 -26.48
CA LEU A 444 -9.09 2.86 -27.50
C LEU A 444 -8.26 3.49 -28.63
N ALA A 445 -8.67 4.66 -29.12
CA ALA A 445 -7.91 5.39 -30.14
C ALA A 445 -6.53 5.81 -29.61
N VAL A 446 -6.46 6.35 -28.38
CA VAL A 446 -5.19 6.77 -27.77
C VAL A 446 -4.23 5.61 -27.56
N CYS A 447 -4.73 4.44 -27.14
CA CYS A 447 -3.92 3.22 -27.02
C CYS A 447 -3.39 2.72 -28.38
N PHE A 448 -4.15 2.91 -29.46
CA PHE A 448 -3.76 2.50 -30.82
C PHE A 448 -2.82 3.51 -31.52
N SER A 449 -3.02 4.80 -31.30
CA SER A 449 -2.39 5.90 -32.04
C SER A 449 -1.08 6.41 -31.45
N ARG A 450 -0.46 5.73 -30.47
CA ARG A 450 0.74 6.27 -29.77
C ARG A 450 1.88 6.56 -30.76
N GLY A 451 2.19 7.85 -30.90
CA GLY A 451 3.34 8.40 -31.65
C GLY A 451 4.71 8.20 -30.98
N HIS A 452 4.76 7.51 -29.83
CA HIS A 452 6.00 7.04 -29.23
C HIS A 452 5.91 5.54 -28.98
N VAL A 453 6.74 4.79 -29.70
CA VAL A 453 7.14 3.43 -29.32
C VAL A 453 8.04 3.61 -28.10
N GLU A 454 7.51 3.39 -26.90
CA GLU A 454 8.39 2.99 -25.80
C GLU A 454 9.00 1.66 -26.23
N VAL A 455 10.26 1.71 -26.65
CA VAL A 455 11.00 0.51 -27.00
C VAL A 455 11.05 -0.32 -25.73
N ALA A 456 10.34 -1.46 -25.73
CA ALA A 456 10.45 -2.43 -24.66
C ALA A 456 11.95 -2.64 -24.37
N PRO A 457 12.39 -2.54 -23.12
CA PRO A 457 13.79 -2.77 -22.79
C PRO A 457 14.22 -4.10 -23.41
N ALA A 458 15.45 -4.13 -23.95
CA ALA A 458 15.95 -5.33 -24.61
C ALA A 458 15.76 -6.56 -23.68
N PRO A 459 15.55 -7.78 -24.19
CA PRO A 459 15.31 -8.97 -23.35
C PRO A 459 16.43 -9.22 -22.32
N ASP A 460 17.63 -8.69 -22.56
CA ASP A 460 18.79 -8.75 -21.69
C ASP A 460 18.97 -7.50 -20.80
N TYR A 461 18.00 -6.56 -20.78
CA TYR A 461 18.07 -5.32 -20.01
C TYR A 461 18.25 -5.57 -18.53
N ASP A 462 17.52 -6.51 -17.93
CA ASP A 462 17.71 -6.88 -16.52
C ASP A 462 19.10 -7.48 -16.29
N THR A 463 19.63 -8.22 -17.26
CA THR A 463 21.00 -8.79 -17.19
C THR A 463 22.06 -7.70 -17.33
N ARG A 464 21.85 -6.73 -18.23
CA ARG A 464 22.73 -5.58 -18.43
C ARG A 464 22.66 -4.59 -17.27
N THR A 465 21.48 -4.40 -16.70
CA THR A 465 21.25 -3.52 -15.54
C THR A 465 21.85 -4.15 -14.31
N LYS A 466 21.68 -5.46 -14.09
CA LYS A 466 22.39 -6.20 -13.05
C LYS A 466 23.91 -6.11 -13.25
N ALA A 467 24.42 -6.38 -14.45
CA ALA A 467 25.84 -6.26 -14.77
C ALA A 467 26.37 -4.81 -14.68
N PHE A 468 25.51 -3.80 -14.83
CA PHE A 468 25.84 -2.38 -14.68
C PHE A 468 25.82 -1.94 -13.22
N ILE A 469 24.85 -2.42 -12.43
CA ILE A 469 24.78 -2.25 -10.99
C ILE A 469 25.95 -2.96 -10.32
N ASP A 470 26.28 -4.19 -10.74
CA ASP A 470 27.46 -4.93 -10.31
C ASP A 470 28.78 -4.21 -10.70
N ARG A 471 28.74 -3.34 -11.72
CA ARG A 471 29.88 -2.46 -12.11
C ARG A 471 29.89 -1.12 -11.38
N LEU A 472 28.76 -0.67 -10.83
CA LEU A 472 28.65 0.58 -10.10
C LEU A 472 28.95 0.33 -8.61
N SER A 473 30.17 0.73 -8.24
CA SER A 473 30.64 1.02 -6.88
C SER A 473 31.16 -0.15 -6.03
N ALA A 474 32.36 -0.63 -6.33
CA ALA A 474 33.32 -0.87 -5.26
C ALA A 474 33.94 0.50 -4.91
N PRO A 475 33.82 1.01 -3.67
CA PRO A 475 34.37 2.31 -3.33
C PRO A 475 35.89 2.31 -3.45
N ILE A 476 36.46 3.33 -4.10
CA ILE A 476 37.91 3.48 -4.24
C ILE A 476 38.47 3.96 -2.90
N LEU A 477 39.18 3.08 -2.19
CA LEU A 477 39.87 3.44 -0.96
C LEU A 477 41.12 4.27 -1.29
N GLU A 478 41.09 5.54 -0.89
CA GLU A 478 42.20 6.48 -1.07
C GLU A 478 43.12 6.48 0.16
N PHE A 479 44.43 6.55 -0.07
CA PHE A 479 45.45 6.58 1.00
C PHE A 479 46.65 7.44 0.61
N ALA A 480 47.44 7.88 1.60
CA ALA A 480 48.71 8.56 1.40
C ALA A 480 49.80 7.99 2.30
N VAL A 481 51.03 7.93 1.82
CA VAL A 481 52.17 7.40 2.59
C VAL A 481 53.04 8.55 3.10
N ASP A 482 53.10 8.69 4.42
CA ASP A 482 53.99 9.61 5.13
C ASP A 482 55.30 8.90 5.49
N GLY A 483 56.27 8.95 4.58
CA GLY A 483 57.59 8.33 4.79
C GLY A 483 58.40 8.95 5.93
N GLN A 484 58.21 10.25 6.23
CA GLN A 484 58.90 10.92 7.33
C GLN A 484 58.28 10.58 8.68
N GLY A 485 56.96 10.57 8.75
CA GLY A 485 56.20 10.19 9.95
C GLY A 485 56.04 8.68 10.16
N LYS A 486 56.48 7.85 9.19
CA LYS A 486 56.31 6.39 9.15
C LYS A 486 54.85 5.95 9.35
N ARG A 487 53.93 6.57 8.60
CA ARG A 487 52.48 6.32 8.67
C ARG A 487 51.84 6.21 7.30
N VAL A 488 50.75 5.46 7.21
CA VAL A 488 49.81 5.49 6.09
C VAL A 488 48.56 6.20 6.55
N LEU A 489 48.17 7.27 5.87
CA LEU A 489 47.00 8.07 6.20
C LEU A 489 45.82 7.71 5.29
N PHE A 490 44.63 7.70 5.87
CA PHE A 490 43.36 7.54 5.17
C PHE A 490 42.48 8.77 5.40
N ARG A 491 41.43 8.91 4.59
CA ARG A 491 40.38 9.89 4.88
C ARG A 491 39.68 9.53 6.21
N GLY A 492 39.24 10.54 6.97
CA GLY A 492 38.58 10.32 8.27
C GLY A 492 39.52 10.14 9.48
N GLU A 493 40.68 10.80 9.47
CA GLU A 493 41.67 10.85 10.58
C GLU A 493 42.30 9.52 11.02
N HIS A 494 42.04 8.43 10.29
CA HIS A 494 42.59 7.12 10.59
C HIS A 494 43.98 6.93 9.98
N SER A 495 44.86 6.19 10.67
CA SER A 495 46.21 5.92 10.16
C SER A 495 46.74 4.54 10.57
N LEU A 496 47.61 3.97 9.73
CA LEU A 496 48.42 2.80 10.06
C LEU A 496 49.84 3.25 10.37
N ASP A 497 50.41 2.75 11.47
CA ASP A 497 51.77 3.06 11.92
C ASP A 497 52.58 1.79 12.24
N GLY A 498 53.81 1.97 12.70
CA GLY A 498 54.63 0.89 13.24
C GLY A 498 54.82 -0.30 12.30
N ALA A 499 54.42 -1.50 12.75
CA ALA A 499 54.56 -2.72 11.96
C ALA A 499 53.59 -2.79 10.76
N ASN A 500 52.44 -2.13 10.83
CA ASN A 500 51.50 -2.05 9.72
C ASN A 500 52.03 -1.13 8.61
N PHE A 501 52.64 0.00 8.97
CA PHE A 501 53.33 0.88 8.00
C PHE A 501 54.43 0.13 7.25
N ARG A 502 55.30 -0.61 7.95
CA ARG A 502 56.40 -1.37 7.31
C ARG A 502 55.89 -2.39 6.29
N MET A 503 54.73 -3.00 6.55
CA MET A 503 54.12 -3.95 5.62
C MET A 503 53.64 -3.27 4.33
N VAL A 504 53.06 -2.07 4.43
CA VAL A 504 52.66 -1.27 3.27
C VAL A 504 53.89 -0.75 2.52
N GLU A 505 54.90 -0.27 3.25
CA GLU A 505 56.17 0.21 2.70
C GLU A 505 56.91 -0.88 1.89
N ALA A 506 56.83 -2.14 2.31
CA ALA A 506 57.42 -3.25 1.56
C ALA A 506 56.71 -3.53 0.22
N LEU A 507 55.41 -3.20 0.11
CA LEU A 507 54.57 -3.48 -1.07
C LEU A 507 54.36 -2.26 -1.98
N ILE A 508 54.56 -1.04 -1.47
CA ILE A 508 54.21 0.21 -2.16
C ILE A 508 55.05 0.45 -3.42
N GLU A 509 56.30 -0.03 -3.46
CA GLU A 509 57.18 0.15 -4.62
C GLU A 509 56.64 -0.60 -5.85
N ASN A 510 56.20 -1.84 -5.67
CA ASN A 510 55.59 -2.63 -6.75
C ASN A 510 54.29 -1.98 -7.24
N PHE A 511 53.51 -1.42 -6.31
CA PHE A 511 52.28 -0.70 -6.61
C PHE A 511 52.54 0.57 -7.43
N ARG A 512 53.42 1.45 -6.96
CA ARG A 512 53.77 2.71 -7.64
C ARG A 512 54.40 2.47 -9.00
N ARG A 513 55.33 1.51 -9.10
CA ARG A 513 56.00 1.17 -10.36
C ARG A 513 54.97 0.71 -11.40
N ALA A 514 54.12 -0.26 -11.06
CA ALA A 514 53.12 -0.78 -11.97
C ALA A 514 52.09 0.29 -12.39
N LYS A 515 51.63 1.12 -11.45
CA LYS A 515 50.71 2.25 -11.76
C LYS A 515 51.33 3.31 -12.67
N ALA A 516 52.64 3.56 -12.56
CA ALA A 516 53.32 4.56 -13.39
C ALA A 516 53.42 4.16 -14.88
N VAL A 517 53.41 2.86 -15.17
CA VAL A 517 53.50 2.30 -16.54
C VAL A 517 52.20 1.63 -16.99
N ASP A 518 51.12 1.78 -16.22
CA ASP A 518 49.81 1.15 -16.46
C ASP A 518 49.85 -0.38 -16.64
N GLU A 519 50.69 -1.05 -15.85
CA GLU A 519 50.83 -2.52 -15.83
C GLU A 519 50.15 -3.16 -14.62
N GLU A 520 49.94 -4.47 -14.68
CA GLU A 520 49.41 -5.22 -13.54
C GLU A 520 50.40 -5.22 -12.36
N ILE A 521 49.91 -4.89 -11.17
CA ILE A 521 50.73 -4.90 -9.94
C ILE A 521 51.16 -6.34 -9.62
N PRO A 522 52.46 -6.65 -9.64
CA PRO A 522 52.93 -8.01 -9.41
C PRO A 522 52.73 -8.42 -7.94
N PHE A 523 52.39 -9.69 -7.73
CA PHE A 523 52.42 -10.27 -6.38
C PHE A 523 53.86 -10.46 -5.90
N MET A 524 54.11 -10.13 -4.63
CA MET A 524 55.35 -10.45 -3.93
C MET A 524 55.18 -11.78 -3.21
N ALA A 525 56.09 -12.73 -3.44
CA ALA A 525 56.02 -14.04 -2.80
C ALA A 525 56.08 -13.90 -1.26
N SER A 526 55.42 -14.83 -0.56
CA SER A 526 55.36 -14.84 0.92
C SER A 526 56.76 -14.78 1.55
N VAL A 527 57.69 -15.56 1.01
CA VAL A 527 59.08 -15.67 1.50
C VAL A 527 59.81 -14.35 1.32
N ASP A 528 59.72 -13.73 0.13
CA ASP A 528 60.37 -12.44 -0.16
C ASP A 528 59.84 -11.32 0.73
N LEU A 529 58.52 -11.29 0.98
CA LEU A 529 57.90 -10.30 1.86
C LEU A 529 58.30 -10.55 3.33
N ALA A 530 58.35 -11.80 3.76
CA ALA A 530 58.76 -12.18 5.10
C ALA A 530 60.23 -11.80 5.37
N ASP A 531 61.13 -12.09 4.42
CA ASP A 531 62.54 -11.70 4.47
C ASP A 531 62.70 -10.17 4.50
N ARG A 532 61.96 -9.44 3.65
CA ARG A 532 61.99 -7.97 3.60
C ARG A 532 61.51 -7.32 4.90
N LEU A 533 60.61 -7.99 5.64
CA LEU A 533 60.10 -7.53 6.93
C LEU A 533 60.90 -8.08 8.13
N GLY A 534 61.83 -9.03 7.90
CA GLY A 534 62.57 -9.72 8.96
C GLY A 534 61.67 -10.60 9.85
N LEU A 535 60.62 -11.19 9.28
CA LEU A 535 59.61 -11.99 9.98
C LEU A 535 59.64 -13.45 9.51
N SER A 536 59.20 -14.38 10.36
CA SER A 536 58.88 -15.73 9.90
C SER A 536 57.52 -15.75 9.17
N ASP A 537 57.32 -16.71 8.26
CA ASP A 537 56.05 -16.89 7.52
C ASP A 537 54.80 -16.90 8.43
N PRO A 538 54.77 -17.60 9.58
CA PRO A 538 53.64 -17.52 10.53
C PRO A 538 53.43 -16.11 11.10
N SER A 539 54.52 -15.41 11.41
CA SER A 539 54.49 -14.05 11.97
C SER A 539 54.00 -13.03 10.95
N MET A 540 54.32 -13.22 9.66
CA MET A 540 53.83 -12.37 8.57
C MET A 540 52.33 -12.55 8.36
N ARG A 541 51.79 -13.78 8.39
CA ARG A 541 50.34 -14.01 8.33
C ARG A 541 49.60 -13.38 9.52
N GLN A 542 50.20 -13.45 10.71
CA GLN A 542 49.65 -12.79 11.89
C GLN A 542 49.69 -11.26 11.75
N GLN A 543 50.76 -10.70 11.17
CA GLN A 543 50.87 -9.27 10.91
C GLN A 543 49.85 -8.79 9.87
N LEU A 544 49.59 -9.56 8.81
CA LEU A 544 48.54 -9.26 7.84
C LEU A 544 47.14 -9.22 8.49
N ARG A 545 46.86 -10.18 9.38
CA ARG A 545 45.60 -10.20 10.12
C ARG A 545 45.43 -8.94 10.97
N ARG A 546 46.48 -8.55 11.71
CA ARG A 546 46.49 -7.31 12.50
C ARG A 546 46.32 -6.05 11.65
N LEU A 547 46.87 -6.03 10.45
CA LEU A 547 46.69 -4.92 9.51
C LEU A 547 45.23 -4.82 9.07
N ARG A 548 44.58 -5.95 8.74
CA ARG A 548 43.16 -6.00 8.36
C ARG A 548 42.25 -5.57 9.52
N GLU A 549 42.49 -6.07 10.73
CA GLU A 549 41.80 -5.63 11.95
C GLU A 549 41.97 -4.11 12.17
N ALA A 550 43.18 -3.58 11.95
CA ALA A 550 43.44 -2.15 12.07
C ALA A 550 42.75 -1.29 11.00
N LEU A 551 42.19 -1.85 9.94
CA LEU A 551 41.43 -1.13 8.91
C LEU A 551 39.91 -1.15 9.17
N GLU A 552 39.40 -2.02 10.07
CA GLU A 552 37.96 -2.11 10.36
C GLU A 552 37.30 -0.77 10.73
N PRO A 553 37.94 0.15 11.49
CA PRO A 553 37.34 1.46 11.79
C PRO A 553 37.01 2.30 10.54
N LEU A 554 37.69 2.06 9.40
CA LEU A 554 37.42 2.76 8.14
C LEU A 554 36.07 2.39 7.52
N VAL A 555 35.53 1.21 7.82
CA VAL A 555 34.20 0.79 7.33
C VAL A 555 33.13 1.77 7.81
N VAL A 556 33.23 2.15 9.09
CA VAL A 556 32.28 3.05 9.74
C VAL A 556 32.53 4.50 9.33
N SER A 557 33.79 4.93 9.25
CA SER A 557 34.11 6.33 8.96
C SER A 557 33.92 6.72 7.48
N LEU A 558 34.12 5.79 6.55
CA LEU A 558 34.01 6.04 5.10
C LEU A 558 32.74 5.46 4.47
N GLY A 559 31.99 4.62 5.20
CA GLY A 559 30.79 3.96 4.67
C GLY A 559 31.09 2.96 3.54
N ILE A 560 32.32 2.41 3.50
CA ILE A 560 32.82 1.51 2.46
C ILE A 560 32.89 0.09 3.03
N PRO A 561 32.27 -0.92 2.40
CA PRO A 561 32.49 -2.31 2.82
C PRO A 561 33.94 -2.71 2.52
N LEU A 562 34.70 -3.07 3.57
CA LEU A 562 36.06 -3.61 3.43
C LEU A 562 36.01 -5.14 3.58
N ASP A 563 36.47 -5.85 2.55
CA ASP A 563 36.77 -7.27 2.61
C ASP A 563 38.27 -7.53 2.86
N GLN A 564 38.64 -8.81 2.95
CA GLN A 564 40.03 -9.21 3.26
C GLN A 564 41.04 -8.79 2.19
N ASP A 565 40.60 -8.53 0.96
CA ASP A 565 41.46 -8.20 -0.17
C ASP A 565 41.37 -6.72 -0.55
N THR A 566 40.61 -5.92 0.19
CA THR A 566 40.31 -4.52 -0.16
C THR A 566 41.56 -3.64 -0.14
N PHE A 567 42.47 -3.86 0.81
CA PHE A 567 43.72 -3.10 0.89
C PHE A 567 44.94 -3.91 0.42
N ILE A 568 45.12 -5.13 0.94
CA ILE A 568 46.17 -6.06 0.48
C ILE A 568 45.50 -7.33 -0.06
N GLN A 569 45.67 -7.58 -1.35
CA GLN A 569 45.20 -8.81 -2.00
C GLN A 569 46.12 -9.97 -1.68
N THR A 570 45.53 -11.10 -1.28
CA THR A 570 46.24 -12.36 -1.09
C THR A 570 45.87 -13.34 -2.20
N LYS A 571 46.86 -13.88 -2.92
CA LYS A 571 46.62 -14.94 -3.90
C LYS A 571 47.43 -16.18 -3.54
N GLU A 572 46.74 -17.30 -3.41
CA GLU A 572 47.35 -18.58 -3.03
C GLU A 572 48.51 -18.91 -3.98
N ARG A 573 49.67 -19.28 -3.42
CA ARG A 573 50.94 -19.55 -4.13
C ARG A 573 51.60 -18.36 -4.84
N SER A 574 50.90 -17.25 -5.07
CA SER A 574 51.48 -16.04 -5.68
C SER A 574 51.96 -15.02 -4.65
N GLY A 575 51.36 -14.97 -3.47
CA GLY A 575 51.76 -14.08 -2.36
C GLY A 575 50.85 -12.87 -2.21
N TYR A 576 51.44 -11.68 -1.99
CA TYR A 576 50.73 -10.47 -1.54
C TYR A 576 50.99 -9.27 -2.45
N ARG A 577 49.98 -8.42 -2.65
CA ARG A 577 50.12 -7.10 -3.30
C ARG A 577 49.12 -6.10 -2.73
N LEU A 578 49.39 -4.81 -2.89
CA LEU A 578 48.35 -3.78 -2.69
C LEU A 578 47.24 -3.93 -3.75
N ASN A 579 45.99 -3.72 -3.34
CA ASN A 579 44.86 -3.90 -4.24
C ASN A 579 44.94 -2.90 -5.43
N PRO A 580 44.82 -3.36 -6.69
CA PRO A 580 44.87 -2.49 -7.85
C PRO A 580 43.82 -1.38 -7.89
N ALA A 581 42.69 -1.55 -7.19
CA ALA A 581 41.63 -0.57 -7.10
C ALA A 581 41.95 0.59 -6.14
N LEU A 582 43.03 0.51 -5.35
CA LEU A 582 43.43 1.60 -4.47
C LEU A 582 43.92 2.82 -5.25
N ARG A 583 43.78 4.00 -4.65
CA ARG A 583 44.33 5.25 -5.17
C ARG A 583 45.22 5.92 -4.15
N GLU A 584 46.50 6.02 -4.49
CA GLU A 584 47.44 6.84 -3.72
C GLU A 584 47.23 8.31 -4.06
N VAL A 585 47.03 9.16 -3.05
CA VAL A 585 46.84 10.61 -3.18
C VAL A 585 47.93 11.36 -2.41
N SER A 586 48.04 12.68 -2.62
CA SER A 586 49.04 13.46 -1.89
C SER A 586 48.64 13.66 -0.42
N MET A 587 49.64 13.84 0.44
CA MET A 587 49.42 14.17 1.86
C MET A 587 48.61 15.45 2.07
N ALA A 588 48.69 16.39 1.12
CA ALA A 588 47.91 17.63 1.17
C ALA A 588 46.42 17.38 0.88
N ASP A 589 46.10 16.44 -0.01
CA ASP A 589 44.72 16.10 -0.40
C ASP A 589 43.96 15.38 0.73
N ILE A 590 44.65 14.57 1.54
CA ILE A 590 44.05 13.95 2.72
C ILE A 590 43.82 14.98 3.85
N ARG A 591 44.73 15.95 4.01
CA ARG A 591 44.67 16.94 5.11
C ARG A 591 43.72 18.10 4.83
N SER A 592 43.55 18.51 3.57
CA SER A 592 42.69 19.64 3.19
C SER A 592 41.22 19.39 3.48
N GLU A 593 40.78 18.13 3.40
CA GLU A 593 39.39 17.74 3.61
C GLU A 593 39.03 17.49 5.08
N SER A 594 39.96 16.98 5.90
CA SER A 594 39.78 16.88 7.36
C SER A 594 39.57 18.26 8.03
N ALA A 595 40.16 19.31 7.45
CA ALA A 595 39.97 20.70 7.88
C ALA A 595 38.60 21.29 7.48
N LEU A 596 37.92 20.70 6.47
CA LEU A 596 36.57 21.08 6.06
C LEU A 596 35.51 20.37 6.90
N LEU A 597 35.73 19.10 7.25
CA LEU A 597 34.83 18.30 8.09
C LEU A 597 34.86 18.68 9.58
N SER A 598 35.94 19.29 10.07
CA SER A 598 36.03 19.81 11.45
C SER A 598 35.42 21.21 11.64
N LYS A 599 34.95 21.84 10.56
CA LYS A 599 34.25 23.14 10.57
C LYS A 599 32.77 23.05 10.19
N ALA A 600 32.26 21.85 9.92
CA ALA A 600 30.84 21.53 9.77
C ALA A 600 30.37 20.77 11.02
#